data_AF-A0A7J9ART1-F1
#
_entry.id   AF-A0A7J9ART1-F1
#
_cell.length_a   1.000
_cell.length_b   1.000
_cell.length_c   1.000
_cell.angle_alpha   90.00
_cell.angle_beta   90.00
_cell.angle_gamma   90.00
#
_symmetry.space_group_name_H-M   'P 1'
#
loop_
_entity.id
_entity.type
_entity.pdbx_description
1 polymer ?
#
loop_
_entity_poly.entity_id
_entity_poly.type
_entity_poly.pdbx_seq_one_letter_code
_entity_poly.pdbx_strand_id
1 'polypeptide(L)'
;SKKKPIEFAEEVVKEADQYNGFNLILVDVRSKSMVYLTNRPEKTGNFVTQVSPGIHVLSNANLDSPWLKAQRLDHNFKEVLARYGKDELPLKEMVGQLMMDTTKDDLSLLPHIYSPETEYDLSAIYIDTTRPQGRYGTRNQSALTVKSNGEVCFYERYLDKDRWKENTVTYQIEMTTK
;
A
#
# COMPACT_ATOMS: atom_id res chain seq x y z
N SER A 1 -8.33 -14.46 16.55
CA SER A 1 -9.62 -14.87 15.95
C SER A 1 -9.41 -16.11 15.10
N LYS A 2 -10.40 -17.01 14.97
CA LYS A 2 -10.35 -18.17 14.04
C LYS A 2 -11.10 -17.91 12.72
N LYS A 3 -11.61 -16.68 12.53
CA LYS A 3 -12.42 -16.28 11.38
C LYS A 3 -11.55 -16.16 10.13
N LYS A 4 -12.13 -16.51 8.99
CA LYS A 4 -11.51 -16.22 7.68
C LYS A 4 -11.51 -14.70 7.43
N PRO A 5 -10.60 -14.17 6.59
CA PRO A 5 -10.58 -12.75 6.26
C PRO A 5 -11.94 -12.19 5.82
N ILE A 6 -12.71 -12.95 5.02
CA ILE A 6 -14.04 -12.51 4.55
C ILE A 6 -15.05 -12.37 5.68
N GLU A 7 -15.09 -13.32 6.61
CA GLU A 7 -16.02 -13.32 7.75
C GLU A 7 -15.70 -12.14 8.68
N PHE A 8 -14.42 -11.83 8.88
CA PHE A 8 -14.01 -10.66 9.66
C PHE A 8 -14.37 -9.36 8.94
N ALA A 9 -14.16 -9.28 7.62
CA ALA A 9 -14.53 -8.10 6.84
C ALA A 9 -16.03 -7.79 6.92
N GLU A 10 -16.88 -8.81 6.79
CA GLU A 10 -18.34 -8.68 6.90
C GLU A 10 -18.81 -8.21 8.28
N GLU A 11 -18.05 -8.48 9.33
CA GLU A 11 -18.33 -7.94 10.67
C GLU A 11 -17.97 -6.46 10.76
N VAL A 12 -16.80 -6.08 10.26
CA VAL A 12 -16.36 -4.67 10.26
C VAL A 12 -17.32 -3.80 9.44
N VAL A 13 -17.89 -4.32 8.34
CA VAL A 13 -18.91 -3.62 7.55
C VAL A 13 -20.10 -3.16 8.40
N LYS A 14 -20.52 -3.94 9.41
CA LYS A 14 -21.70 -3.63 10.23
C LYS A 14 -21.52 -2.41 11.12
N GLU A 15 -20.28 -2.00 11.36
CA GLU A 15 -19.91 -0.82 12.17
C GLU A 15 -19.03 0.16 11.39
N ALA A 16 -18.95 0.02 10.06
CA ALA A 16 -18.07 0.80 9.21
C ALA A 16 -18.39 2.31 9.20
N ASP A 17 -19.63 2.67 9.52
CA ASP A 17 -20.14 4.04 9.65
C ASP A 17 -19.63 4.75 10.92
N GLN A 18 -19.10 4.01 11.89
CA GLN A 18 -18.49 4.55 13.11
C GLN A 18 -17.05 5.05 12.88
N TYR A 19 -16.46 4.75 11.72
CA TYR A 19 -15.09 5.10 11.37
C TYR A 19 -15.03 6.18 10.28
N ASN A 20 -13.94 6.94 10.27
CA ASN A 20 -13.60 7.79 9.11
C ASN A 20 -13.37 6.94 7.85
N GLY A 21 -13.24 7.59 6.69
CA GLY A 21 -12.91 6.88 5.44
C GLY A 21 -11.66 6.03 5.55
N PHE A 22 -11.75 4.75 5.21
CA PHE A 22 -10.62 3.82 5.30
C PHE A 22 -10.56 2.82 4.15
N ASN A 23 -9.35 2.28 3.95
CA ASN A 23 -9.06 1.12 3.14
C ASN A 23 -8.39 0.08 4.04
N LEU A 24 -8.84 -1.16 4.00
CA LEU A 24 -8.34 -2.26 4.85
C LEU A 24 -8.01 -3.47 3.98
N ILE A 25 -6.80 -4.00 4.12
CA ILE A 25 -6.38 -5.27 3.52
C ILE A 25 -6.24 -6.30 4.63
N LEU A 26 -6.98 -7.39 4.51
CA LEU A 26 -6.96 -8.54 5.41
C LEU A 26 -6.28 -9.69 4.68
N VAL A 27 -5.23 -10.24 5.28
CA VAL A 27 -4.43 -11.32 4.70
C VAL A 27 -4.40 -12.50 5.66
N ASP A 28 -4.75 -13.68 5.16
CA ASP A 28 -4.40 -14.95 5.80
C ASP A 28 -3.34 -15.64 4.95
N VAL A 29 -2.10 -15.55 5.44
CA VAL A 29 -0.91 -16.13 4.80
C VAL A 29 -1.04 -17.63 4.61
N ARG A 30 -1.67 -18.33 5.56
CA ARG A 30 -1.75 -19.80 5.56
C ARG A 30 -2.70 -20.29 4.46
N SER A 31 -3.88 -19.69 4.38
CA SER A 31 -4.85 -20.01 3.33
C SER A 31 -4.56 -19.30 2.00
N LYS A 32 -3.55 -18.40 1.97
CA LYS A 32 -3.23 -17.53 0.84
C LYS A 32 -4.44 -16.74 0.36
N SER A 33 -5.28 -16.31 1.31
CA SER A 33 -6.47 -15.52 1.02
C SER A 33 -6.24 -14.06 1.40
N MET A 34 -6.76 -13.17 0.57
CA MET A 34 -6.69 -11.74 0.78
C MET A 34 -8.05 -11.12 0.47
N VAL A 35 -8.48 -10.21 1.35
CA VAL A 35 -9.74 -9.48 1.23
C VAL A 35 -9.45 -7.99 1.40
N TYR A 36 -10.02 -7.19 0.52
CA TYR A 36 -10.03 -5.74 0.58
C TYR A 36 -11.40 -5.28 1.09
N LEU A 37 -11.40 -4.35 2.05
CA LEU A 37 -12.57 -3.69 2.58
C LEU A 37 -12.38 -2.17 2.53
N THR A 38 -13.41 -1.45 2.12
CA THR A 38 -13.50 0.01 2.25
C THR A 38 -14.90 0.43 2.69
N ASN A 39 -15.00 1.49 3.50
CA ASN A 39 -16.28 2.12 3.84
C ASN A 39 -16.66 3.28 2.90
N ARG A 40 -15.89 3.50 1.83
CA ARG A 40 -16.18 4.46 0.75
C ARG A 40 -16.14 3.77 -0.62
N PRO A 41 -16.98 2.74 -0.86
CA PRO A 41 -16.99 2.07 -2.14
C PRO A 41 -17.35 3.06 -3.26
N GLU A 42 -16.77 2.84 -4.45
CA GLU A 42 -17.19 3.52 -5.66
C GLU A 42 -18.59 3.04 -6.08
N LYS A 43 -19.12 3.57 -7.18
CA LYS A 43 -20.52 3.37 -7.61
C LYS A 43 -20.97 1.90 -7.74
N THR A 44 -20.05 0.94 -7.81
CA THR A 44 -20.35 -0.50 -7.82
C THR A 44 -20.85 -1.04 -6.46
N GLY A 45 -20.61 -0.31 -5.35
CA GLY A 45 -21.25 -0.56 -4.05
C GLY A 45 -20.66 -1.70 -3.21
N ASN A 46 -19.57 -2.34 -3.64
CA ASN A 46 -18.98 -3.44 -2.88
C ASN A 46 -18.06 -2.93 -1.77
N PHE A 47 -18.51 -3.04 -0.53
CA PHE A 47 -17.69 -2.75 0.64
C PHE A 47 -16.55 -3.77 0.79
N VAL A 48 -16.81 -5.03 0.46
CA VAL A 48 -15.87 -6.14 0.61
C VAL A 48 -15.59 -6.75 -0.76
N THR A 49 -14.32 -6.94 -1.09
CA THR A 49 -13.87 -7.55 -2.35
C THR A 49 -12.76 -8.56 -2.09
N GLN A 50 -12.86 -9.75 -2.67
CA GLN A 50 -11.75 -10.71 -2.66
C GLN A 50 -10.63 -10.21 -3.58
N VAL A 51 -9.39 -10.21 -3.08
CA VAL A 51 -8.22 -9.81 -3.87
C VAL A 51 -7.64 -11.06 -4.52
N SER A 52 -7.57 -11.06 -5.84
CA SER A 52 -6.96 -12.13 -6.63
C SER A 52 -5.43 -12.12 -6.52
N PRO A 53 -4.74 -13.24 -6.78
CA PRO A 53 -3.29 -13.22 -6.94
C PRO A 53 -2.86 -12.29 -8.09
N GLY A 54 -1.91 -11.40 -7.82
CA GLY A 54 -1.46 -10.41 -8.81
C GLY A 54 -0.73 -9.24 -8.17
N ILE A 55 -0.55 -8.19 -8.98
CA ILE A 55 -0.04 -6.90 -8.53
C ILE A 55 -1.25 -5.98 -8.39
N HIS A 56 -1.37 -5.37 -7.23
CA HIS A 56 -2.44 -4.44 -6.90
C HIS A 56 -1.84 -3.20 -6.27
N VAL A 57 -2.40 -2.03 -6.58
CA VAL A 57 -1.92 -0.74 -6.03
C VAL A 57 -3.05 -0.06 -5.29
N LEU A 58 -2.76 0.34 -4.05
CA LEU A 58 -3.68 1.06 -3.19
C LEU A 58 -3.13 2.46 -2.90
N SER A 59 -4.00 3.46 -3.03
CA SER A 59 -3.74 4.85 -2.61
C SER A 59 -4.89 5.36 -1.74
N ASN A 60 -5.12 6.67 -1.67
CA ASN A 60 -6.25 7.26 -0.95
C ASN A 60 -7.60 7.17 -1.71
N ALA A 61 -7.70 6.19 -2.61
CA ALA A 61 -8.89 5.86 -3.38
C ALA A 61 -9.13 4.35 -3.26
N ASN A 62 -9.98 3.80 -4.11
CA ASN A 62 -10.25 2.37 -4.10
C ASN A 62 -9.04 1.57 -4.60
N LEU A 63 -9.02 0.27 -4.29
CA LEU A 63 -8.01 -0.65 -4.81
C LEU A 63 -7.98 -0.59 -6.34
N ASP A 64 -6.78 -0.44 -6.90
CA ASP A 64 -6.51 -0.35 -8.34
C ASP A 64 -7.16 0.84 -9.06
N SER A 65 -7.59 1.88 -8.33
CA SER A 65 -8.01 3.13 -8.97
C SER A 65 -6.89 3.68 -9.87
N PRO A 66 -7.20 4.12 -11.11
CA PRO A 66 -6.21 4.38 -12.17
C PRO A 66 -5.52 5.74 -12.05
N TRP A 67 -5.02 6.07 -10.86
CA TRP A 67 -4.23 7.28 -10.64
C TRP A 67 -2.90 7.19 -11.38
N LEU A 68 -2.45 8.27 -12.02
CA LEU A 68 -1.19 8.28 -12.77
C LEU A 68 0.01 7.83 -11.92
N LYS A 69 0.09 8.29 -10.67
CA LYS A 69 1.13 7.83 -9.73
C LYS A 69 1.01 6.35 -9.36
N ALA A 70 -0.21 5.81 -9.30
CA ALA A 70 -0.44 4.39 -9.03
C ALA A 70 -0.03 3.54 -10.24
N GLN A 71 -0.33 4.01 -11.46
CA GLN A 71 0.09 3.37 -12.71
C GLN A 71 1.62 3.37 -12.87
N ARG A 72 2.29 4.50 -12.52
CA ARG A 72 3.77 4.54 -12.47
C ARG A 72 4.33 3.53 -11.48
N LEU A 73 3.76 3.45 -10.27
CA LEU A 73 4.21 2.49 -9.26
C LEU A 73 4.01 1.05 -9.72
N ASP A 74 2.85 0.72 -10.28
CA ASP A 74 2.54 -0.60 -10.85
C ASP A 74 3.54 -0.98 -11.94
N HIS A 75 3.78 -0.08 -12.90
CA HIS A 75 4.71 -0.29 -13.99
C HIS A 75 6.15 -0.53 -13.48
N ASN A 76 6.66 0.37 -12.64
CA ASN A 76 8.03 0.27 -12.12
C ASN A 76 8.20 -0.99 -11.24
N PHE A 77 7.17 -1.38 -10.48
CA PHE A 77 7.20 -2.61 -9.69
C PHE A 77 7.25 -3.85 -10.59
N LYS A 78 6.49 -3.88 -11.69
CA LYS A 78 6.59 -4.95 -12.71
C LYS A 78 7.99 -5.05 -13.30
N GLU A 79 8.66 -3.93 -13.58
CA GLU A 79 10.04 -3.93 -14.07
C GLU A 79 11.05 -4.43 -13.03
N VAL A 80 10.85 -4.11 -11.74
CA VAL A 80 11.64 -4.71 -10.65
C VAL A 80 11.44 -6.22 -10.65
N LEU A 81 10.19 -6.69 -10.60
CA LEU A 81 9.91 -8.13 -10.55
C LEU A 81 10.46 -8.88 -11.77
N ALA A 82 10.38 -8.30 -12.96
CA ALA A 82 10.93 -8.89 -14.18
C ALA A 82 12.46 -9.07 -14.13
N ARG A 83 13.18 -8.15 -13.47
CA ARG A 83 14.64 -8.22 -13.33
C ARG A 83 15.11 -9.33 -12.38
N TYR A 84 14.38 -9.55 -11.28
CA TYR A 84 14.74 -10.58 -10.28
C TYR A 84 14.11 -11.94 -10.58
N GLY A 85 13.02 -12.01 -11.33
CA GLY A 85 12.37 -13.26 -11.73
C GLY A 85 11.93 -14.10 -10.52
N LYS A 86 12.67 -15.19 -10.23
CA LYS A 86 12.41 -16.10 -9.10
C LYS A 86 13.37 -15.90 -7.93
N ASP A 87 14.34 -15.00 -8.07
CA ASP A 87 15.32 -14.73 -7.02
C ASP A 87 14.69 -13.92 -5.88
N GLU A 88 15.38 -13.88 -4.74
CA GLU A 88 14.92 -13.13 -3.59
C GLU A 88 14.96 -11.63 -3.87
N LEU A 89 13.86 -10.94 -3.55
CA LEU A 89 13.74 -9.49 -3.77
C LEU A 89 14.53 -8.73 -2.70
N PRO A 90 15.53 -7.90 -3.07
CA PRO A 90 16.24 -7.05 -2.12
C PRO A 90 15.34 -5.89 -1.70
N LEU A 91 14.59 -6.06 -0.60
CA LEU A 91 13.55 -5.11 -0.18
C LEU A 91 14.04 -3.68 -0.02
N LYS A 92 15.25 -3.50 0.52
CA LYS A 92 15.85 -2.18 0.69
C LYS A 92 16.07 -1.48 -0.65
N GLU A 93 16.67 -2.18 -1.62
CA GLU A 93 16.95 -1.64 -2.96
C GLU A 93 15.63 -1.35 -3.70
N MET A 94 14.68 -2.28 -3.61
CA MET A 94 13.36 -2.13 -4.21
C MET A 94 12.63 -0.90 -3.65
N VAL A 95 12.58 -0.72 -2.33
CA VAL A 95 11.96 0.47 -1.72
C VAL A 95 12.72 1.74 -2.10
N GLY A 96 14.05 1.71 -2.08
CA GLY A 96 14.89 2.84 -2.49
C GLY A 96 14.68 3.25 -3.94
N GLN A 97 14.40 2.30 -4.83
CA GLN A 97 14.12 2.55 -6.24
C GLN A 97 12.68 3.04 -6.46
N LEU A 98 11.68 2.37 -5.88
CA LEU A 98 10.27 2.60 -6.22
C LEU A 98 9.64 3.75 -5.42
N MET A 99 9.91 3.79 -4.12
CA MET A 99 9.17 4.64 -3.20
C MET A 99 9.76 6.05 -3.09
N MET A 100 10.86 6.33 -3.80
CA MET A 100 11.56 7.61 -3.84
C MET A 100 11.21 8.45 -5.07
N ASP A 101 10.26 8.02 -5.90
CA ASP A 101 9.85 8.73 -7.11
C ASP A 101 9.13 10.06 -6.78
N THR A 102 9.76 11.18 -7.15
CA THR A 102 9.25 12.55 -6.96
C THR A 102 8.49 13.09 -8.17
N THR A 103 8.29 12.29 -9.22
CA THR A 103 7.63 12.68 -10.47
C THR A 103 6.22 13.17 -10.22
N LYS A 104 5.91 14.37 -10.71
CA LYS A 104 4.61 15.02 -10.63
C LYS A 104 3.79 14.76 -11.89
N ASP A 105 2.47 14.73 -11.72
CA ASP A 105 1.55 14.65 -12.84
C ASP A 105 1.42 16.01 -13.53
N ASP A 106 1.12 16.01 -14.82
CA ASP A 106 0.74 17.22 -15.55
C ASP A 106 -0.55 17.80 -14.94
N LEU A 107 -0.60 19.13 -14.77
CA LEU A 107 -1.75 19.83 -14.20
C LEU A 107 -3.06 19.53 -14.94
N SER A 108 -2.99 19.28 -16.26
CA SER A 108 -4.14 18.96 -17.11
C SER A 108 -4.71 17.54 -16.90
N LEU A 109 -3.96 16.67 -16.24
CA LEU A 109 -4.33 15.27 -15.97
C LEU A 109 -4.71 15.02 -14.51
N LEU A 110 -4.76 16.09 -13.70
CA LEU A 110 -5.15 16.02 -12.30
C LEU A 110 -6.66 15.72 -12.17
N PRO A 111 -7.09 15.09 -11.06
CA PRO A 111 -8.46 14.60 -10.91
C PRO A 111 -9.50 15.71 -10.63
N HIS A 112 -9.06 16.95 -10.37
CA HIS A 112 -9.91 18.11 -10.07
C HIS A 112 -10.83 17.92 -8.84
N ILE A 113 -10.31 17.27 -7.79
CA ILE A 113 -10.96 17.05 -6.48
C ILE A 113 -10.59 18.17 -5.50
N TYR A 114 -9.34 18.62 -5.52
CA TYR A 114 -8.79 19.73 -4.74
C TYR A 114 -8.26 20.84 -5.66
N SER A 115 -7.73 21.92 -5.08
CA SER A 115 -7.01 22.95 -5.84
C SER A 115 -5.86 22.33 -6.66
N PRO A 116 -5.58 22.78 -7.89
CA PRO A 116 -4.51 22.25 -8.73
C PRO A 116 -3.14 22.19 -8.02
N GLU A 117 -2.81 23.20 -7.23
CA GLU A 117 -1.57 23.27 -6.42
C GLU A 117 -1.46 22.09 -5.44
N THR A 118 -2.52 21.83 -4.68
CA THR A 118 -2.59 20.70 -3.73
C THR A 118 -2.48 19.36 -4.45
N GLU A 119 -3.15 19.19 -5.58
CA GLU A 119 -3.14 17.92 -6.32
C GLU A 119 -1.79 17.66 -6.97
N TYR A 120 -1.18 18.70 -7.55
CA TYR A 120 0.19 18.66 -8.04
C TYR A 120 1.15 18.24 -6.93
N ASP A 121 1.08 18.88 -5.76
CA ASP A 121 1.91 18.52 -4.60
C ASP A 121 1.69 17.08 -4.11
N LEU A 122 0.51 16.50 -4.30
CA LEU A 122 0.17 15.15 -3.87
C LEU A 122 0.31 14.09 -4.98
N SER A 123 0.69 14.48 -6.19
CA SER A 123 0.78 13.60 -7.37
C SER A 123 2.06 12.75 -7.43
N ALA A 124 3.04 12.98 -6.55
CA ALA A 124 4.22 12.12 -6.45
C ALA A 124 3.95 10.85 -5.62
N ILE A 125 4.78 9.82 -5.82
CA ILE A 125 4.84 8.65 -4.93
C ILE A 125 5.55 9.07 -3.63
N TYR A 126 6.70 9.72 -3.74
CA TYR A 126 7.39 10.38 -2.63
C TYR A 126 6.94 11.83 -2.53
N ILE A 127 6.16 12.14 -1.50
CA ILE A 127 5.67 13.50 -1.25
C ILE A 127 6.63 14.19 -0.29
N ASP A 128 7.06 15.40 -0.62
CA ASP A 128 7.79 16.28 0.28
C ASP A 128 7.50 17.73 -0.11
N THR A 129 6.57 18.35 0.59
CA THR A 129 6.12 19.72 0.31
C THR A 129 6.02 20.52 1.61
N THR A 130 6.01 21.84 1.49
CA THR A 130 5.77 22.77 2.60
C THR A 130 4.34 23.28 2.53
N ARG A 131 3.58 23.08 3.61
CA ARG A 131 2.23 23.63 3.80
C ARG A 131 2.26 24.76 4.83
N PRO A 132 1.20 25.60 4.93
CA PRO A 132 1.16 26.66 5.95
C PRO A 132 1.38 26.16 7.38
N GLN A 133 1.00 24.92 7.68
CA GLN A 133 1.16 24.28 8.98
C GLN A 133 2.53 23.60 9.19
N GLY A 134 3.41 23.62 8.19
CA GLY A 134 4.73 23.00 8.21
C GLY A 134 4.95 21.98 7.08
N ARG A 135 6.07 21.25 7.17
CA ARG A 135 6.43 20.21 6.19
C ARG A 135 5.42 19.07 6.20
N TYR A 136 4.94 18.70 5.01
CA TYR A 136 4.03 17.59 4.78
C TYR A 136 4.62 16.64 3.74
N GLY A 137 4.66 15.35 4.06
CA GLY A 137 5.23 14.39 3.13
C GLY A 137 5.33 12.96 3.64
N THR A 138 5.96 12.12 2.84
CA THR A 138 6.29 10.73 3.13
C THR A 138 7.23 10.67 4.33
N ARG A 139 6.75 10.04 5.41
CA ARG A 139 7.51 9.85 6.66
C ARG A 139 7.95 8.42 6.91
N ASN A 140 7.40 7.47 6.16
CA ASN A 140 7.70 6.06 6.27
C ASN A 140 7.57 5.38 4.90
N GLN A 141 8.46 4.43 4.65
CA GLN A 141 8.43 3.51 3.51
C GLN A 141 8.72 2.12 4.07
N SER A 142 7.80 1.19 3.89
CA SER A 142 7.95 -0.17 4.41
C SER A 142 7.73 -1.19 3.30
N ALA A 143 8.44 -2.31 3.40
CA ALA A 143 8.25 -3.49 2.57
C ALA A 143 8.18 -4.73 3.45
N LEU A 144 7.26 -5.62 3.12
CA LEU A 144 7.01 -6.87 3.81
C LEU A 144 7.01 -8.00 2.79
N THR A 145 7.80 -9.04 3.02
CA THR A 145 7.68 -10.31 2.30
C THR A 145 7.32 -11.42 3.25
N VAL A 146 6.56 -12.39 2.73
CA VAL A 146 6.23 -13.62 3.44
C VAL A 146 6.47 -14.78 2.49
N LYS A 147 7.45 -15.63 2.83
CA LYS A 147 7.79 -16.82 2.06
C LYS A 147 6.81 -17.95 2.39
N SER A 148 6.72 -18.95 1.51
CA SER A 148 5.84 -20.12 1.69
C SER A 148 6.22 -20.98 2.91
N ASN A 149 7.48 -20.92 3.35
CA ASN A 149 7.97 -21.55 4.57
C ASN A 149 7.64 -20.75 5.84
N GLY A 150 6.95 -19.61 5.74
CA GLY A 150 6.57 -18.77 6.85
C GLY A 150 7.63 -17.76 7.32
N GLU A 151 8.78 -17.70 6.64
CA GLU A 151 9.77 -16.64 6.90
C GLU A 151 9.20 -15.29 6.45
N VAL A 152 9.28 -14.31 7.33
CA VAL A 152 8.81 -12.94 7.11
C VAL A 152 10.01 -12.00 7.18
N CYS A 153 10.17 -11.15 6.17
CA CYS A 153 11.14 -10.06 6.21
C CYS A 153 10.39 -8.73 6.15
N PHE A 154 10.61 -7.87 7.14
CA PHE A 154 10.07 -6.52 7.18
C PHE A 154 11.22 -5.53 7.16
N TYR A 155 11.25 -4.72 6.11
CA TYR A 155 12.13 -3.58 5.97
C TYR A 155 11.33 -2.31 6.13
N GLU A 156 11.87 -1.35 6.87
CA GLU A 156 11.31 -0.01 6.97
C GLU A 156 12.40 1.05 6.91
N ARG A 157 12.03 2.18 6.33
CA ARG A 157 12.77 3.45 6.38
C ARG A 157 11.81 4.52 6.83
N TYR A 158 12.09 5.14 7.97
CA TYR A 158 11.20 6.10 8.60
C TYR A 158 11.92 7.35 9.10
N LEU A 159 11.19 8.44 9.21
CA LEU A 159 11.69 9.73 9.65
C LEU A 159 11.47 9.90 11.17
N ASP A 160 12.56 9.90 11.93
CA ASP A 160 12.58 10.17 13.38
C ASP A 160 13.40 11.43 13.67
N LYS A 161 12.78 12.44 14.29
CA LYS A 161 13.39 13.76 14.56
C LYS A 161 14.14 14.32 13.34
N ASP A 162 13.47 14.32 12.19
CA ASP A 162 13.99 14.76 10.88
C ASP A 162 15.22 14.02 10.36
N ARG A 163 15.51 12.84 10.92
CA ARG A 163 16.57 11.94 10.45
C ARG A 163 15.96 10.64 9.96
N TRP A 164 16.33 10.27 8.75
CA TRP A 164 15.98 8.96 8.21
C TRP A 164 16.72 7.88 8.98
N LYS A 165 15.96 6.92 9.48
CA LYS A 165 16.44 5.68 10.07
C LYS A 165 15.94 4.52 9.22
N GLU A 166 16.69 3.43 9.25
CA GLU A 166 16.35 2.20 8.58
C GLU A 166 16.38 1.06 9.58
N ASN A 167 15.50 0.09 9.38
CA ASN A 167 15.42 -1.10 10.21
C ASN A 167 14.97 -2.29 9.33
N THR A 168 15.59 -3.43 9.56
CA THR A 168 15.18 -4.70 8.95
C THR A 168 15.05 -5.73 10.03
N VAL A 169 13.91 -6.40 10.07
CA VAL A 169 13.60 -7.44 11.05
C VAL A 169 13.03 -8.66 10.35
N THR A 170 13.44 -9.83 10.81
CA THR A 170 12.98 -11.11 10.29
C THR A 170 12.22 -11.85 11.37
N TYR A 171 11.09 -12.42 10.99
CA TYR A 171 10.23 -13.22 11.87
C TYR A 171 9.95 -14.58 11.22
N GLN A 172 9.51 -15.54 12.04
CA GLN A 172 9.03 -16.82 11.58
C GLN A 172 7.58 -17.00 12.00
N ILE A 173 6.68 -17.20 11.04
CA ILE A 173 5.30 -17.57 11.34
C ILE A 173 5.28 -19.05 11.73
N GLU A 174 4.72 -19.35 12.90
CA GLU A 174 4.45 -20.72 13.31
C GLU A 174 3.37 -21.35 12.42
N MET A 175 3.83 -22.15 11.46
CA MET A 175 2.98 -22.96 10.60
C MET A 175 2.58 -24.24 11.32
N THR A 176 1.83 -24.15 12.42
CA THR A 176 1.26 -25.32 13.09
C THR A 176 0.26 -26.01 12.18
N THR A 177 0.56 -27.20 11.66
CA THR A 177 -0.43 -28.09 11.04
C THR A 177 -1.52 -28.39 12.07
N LYS A 178 -2.75 -27.96 11.77
CA LYS A 178 -3.94 -28.49 12.44
C LYS A 178 -4.53 -29.56 11.54
#